data_AF-A0A060BWB6-F1
#
_entry.id   AF-A0A060BWB6-F1
#
_cell.length_a   1.000
_cell.length_b   1.000
_cell.length_c   1.000
_cell.angle_alpha   90.00
_cell.angle_beta   90.00
_cell.angle_gamma   90.00
#
_symmetry.space_group_name_H-M   'P 1'
#
loop_
_entity.id
_entity.type
_entity.pdbx_description
1 polymer ?
#
loop_
_entity_poly.entity_id
_entity_poly.type
_entity_poly.pdbx_seq_one_letter_code
_entity_poly.pdbx_strand_id
1 'polypeptide(L)'
;MRARLGLLTRPVEDELADAAAERGAMLRLLRDRGLIGDGASEQEIIEALNVLVAASPSQLLGVALVDAVGERRVQNQPGTDKEYPNWQVPLADSAGRAVLIEDLPAHARFLGLTHAVDSRL
;
A
#
# COMPACT_ATOMS: atom_id res chain seq x y z
N MET A 1 1.15 -13.86 4.37
CA MET A 1 1.78 -14.55 3.22
C MET A 1 2.99 -15.39 3.65
N ARG A 2 4.05 -14.77 4.20
CA ARG A 2 5.27 -15.45 4.72
C ARG A 2 5.00 -16.72 5.56
N ALA A 3 4.03 -16.67 6.48
CA ALA A 3 3.63 -17.83 7.29
C ALA A 3 3.25 -19.07 6.45
N ARG A 4 2.46 -18.87 5.39
CA ARG A 4 2.01 -19.96 4.50
C ARG A 4 3.16 -20.57 3.68
N LEU A 5 4.27 -19.85 3.56
CA LEU A 5 5.46 -20.25 2.82
C LEU A 5 6.55 -20.79 3.75
N GLY A 6 6.30 -20.90 5.07
CA GLY A 6 7.29 -21.37 6.04
C GLY A 6 8.46 -20.39 6.26
N LEU A 7 8.30 -19.11 5.93
CA LEU A 7 9.37 -18.11 5.95
C LEU A 7 9.46 -17.29 7.25
N LEU A 8 8.73 -17.70 8.30
CA LEU A 8 8.79 -17.02 9.60
C LEU A 8 9.85 -17.67 10.49
N THR A 9 10.67 -16.84 11.12
CA THR A 9 11.68 -17.26 12.11
C THR A 9 11.16 -17.21 13.54
N ARG A 10 9.97 -16.64 13.74
CA ARG A 10 9.25 -16.49 15.01
C ARG A 10 7.79 -16.93 14.84
N PRO A 11 7.03 -17.16 15.92
CA PRO A 11 5.61 -17.44 15.85
C PRO A 11 4.84 -16.38 15.05
N VAL A 12 3.77 -16.78 14.37
CA VAL A 12 2.99 -15.87 13.52
C VAL A 12 2.26 -14.81 14.36
N GLU A 13 1.89 -15.16 15.58
CA GLU A 13 1.20 -14.30 16.54
C GLU A 13 2.06 -13.09 16.93
N ASP A 14 3.35 -13.34 17.20
CA ASP A 14 4.34 -12.31 17.50
C ASP A 14 4.49 -11.32 16.33
N GLU A 15 4.67 -11.83 15.11
CA GLU A 15 4.84 -11.01 13.91
C GLU A 15 3.58 -10.17 13.62
N LEU A 16 2.38 -10.73 13.86
CA LEU A 16 1.12 -10.01 13.73
C LEU A 16 0.96 -8.92 14.80
N ALA A 17 1.41 -9.18 16.04
CA ALA A 17 1.38 -8.20 17.12
C ALA A 17 2.31 -7.01 16.82
N ASP A 18 3.54 -7.30 16.37
CA ASP A 18 4.51 -6.28 15.97
C ASP A 18 3.97 -5.42 14.81
N ALA A 19 3.43 -6.06 13.77
CA ALA A 19 2.81 -5.36 12.63
C ALA A 19 1.59 -4.52 13.03
N ALA A 20 0.78 -4.99 13.99
CA ALA A 20 -0.35 -4.22 14.50
C ALA A 20 0.11 -2.99 15.30
N ALA A 21 1.17 -3.11 16.10
CA ALA A 21 1.75 -2.01 16.84
C ALA A 21 2.33 -0.94 15.92
N GLU A 22 3.10 -1.33 14.90
CA GLU A 22 3.65 -0.44 13.89
C GLU A 22 2.56 0.29 13.10
N ARG A 23 1.57 -0.47 12.59
CA ARG A 23 0.40 0.12 11.91
C ARG A 23 -0.33 1.10 12.81
N GLY A 24 -0.53 0.75 14.08
CA GLY A 24 -1.17 1.62 15.07
C GLY A 24 -0.40 2.92 15.29
N ALA A 25 0.93 2.88 15.35
CA ALA A 25 1.77 4.06 15.46
C ALA A 25 1.66 4.97 14.23
N MET A 26 1.68 4.39 13.03
CA MET A 26 1.52 5.15 11.79
C MET A 26 0.13 5.81 11.70
N LEU A 27 -0.94 5.09 12.03
CA LEU A 27 -2.29 5.65 12.02
C LEU A 27 -2.46 6.79 13.04
N ARG A 28 -1.83 6.69 14.22
CA ARG A 28 -1.80 7.82 15.17
C ARG A 28 -1.09 9.02 14.57
N LEU A 29 0.07 8.82 13.95
CA LEU A 29 0.82 9.90 13.31
C LEU A 29 0.01 10.64 12.24
N LEU A 30 -0.75 9.91 11.42
CA LEU A 30 -1.63 10.51 10.40
C LEU A 30 -2.76 11.32 11.03
N ARG A 31 -3.37 10.82 12.12
CA ARG A 31 -4.41 11.57 12.87
C ARG A 31 -3.85 12.81 13.55
N ASP A 32 -2.69 12.70 14.19
CA ASP A 32 -2.04 13.83 14.88
C ASP A 32 -1.68 14.96 13.90
N ARG A 33 -1.41 14.61 12.64
CA ARG A 33 -1.21 15.58 11.54
C ARG A 33 -2.50 16.02 10.85
N GLY A 34 -3.67 15.56 11.30
CA GLY A 34 -4.97 15.89 10.71
C GLY A 34 -5.15 15.37 9.29
N LEU A 35 -4.42 14.32 8.89
CA LEU A 35 -4.49 13.75 7.53
C LEU A 35 -5.62 12.75 7.37
N ILE A 36 -6.08 12.14 8.46
CA ILE A 36 -7.23 11.22 8.48
C ILE A 36 -8.09 11.45 9.73
N GLY A 37 -9.39 11.16 9.61
CA GLY A 37 -10.33 11.13 10.73
C GLY A 37 -10.47 9.77 11.40
N ASP A 38 -11.36 9.69 12.38
CA ASP A 38 -11.78 8.41 12.96
C ASP A 38 -12.58 7.61 11.93
N GLY A 39 -12.21 6.34 11.74
CA GLY A 39 -12.89 5.45 10.78
C GLY A 39 -12.48 5.63 9.32
N ALA A 40 -11.35 6.27 9.04
CA ALA A 40 -10.82 6.38 7.67
C ALA A 40 -10.73 5.02 6.97
N SER A 41 -11.17 4.99 5.71
CA SER A 41 -11.10 3.85 4.82
C SER A 41 -9.67 3.49 4.44
N GLU A 42 -9.46 2.28 3.93
CA GLU A 42 -8.16 1.84 3.41
C GLU A 42 -7.61 2.80 2.35
N GLN A 43 -8.49 3.33 1.48
CA GLN A 43 -8.10 4.28 0.44
C GLN A 43 -7.62 5.60 1.05
N GLU A 44 -8.39 6.21 1.97
CA GLU A 44 -8.01 7.46 2.64
C GLU A 44 -6.70 7.31 3.42
N ILE A 45 -6.47 6.14 4.04
CA ILE A 45 -5.20 5.85 4.73
C ILE A 45 -4.03 5.83 3.74
N ILE A 46 -4.18 5.16 2.58
CA ILE A 46 -3.14 5.10 1.54
C ILE A 46 -2.85 6.49 0.96
N GLU A 47 -3.88 7.28 0.70
CA GLU A 47 -3.76 8.67 0.24
C GLU A 47 -3.01 9.52 1.28
N ALA A 48 -3.39 9.43 2.55
CA ALA A 48 -2.72 10.14 3.64
C ALA A 48 -1.26 9.73 3.84
N LEU A 49 -0.92 8.45 3.66
CA LEU A 49 0.48 7.98 3.68
C LEU A 49 1.29 8.64 2.55
N ASN A 50 0.76 8.69 1.33
CA ASN A 50 1.44 9.33 0.20
C ASN A 50 1.56 10.85 0.40
N VAL A 51 0.53 11.51 0.94
CA VAL A 51 0.58 12.93 1.32
C VAL A 51 1.64 13.18 2.39
N LEU A 52 1.78 12.29 3.37
CA LEU A 52 2.82 12.40 4.40
C LEU A 52 4.22 12.32 3.79
N VAL A 53 4.45 11.44 2.80
CA VAL A 53 5.73 11.34 2.08
C VAL A 53 5.97 12.58 1.22
N ALA A 54 4.95 13.09 0.54
CA ALA A 54 5.02 14.30 -0.27
C ALA A 54 5.40 15.56 0.55
N ALA A 55 5.07 15.58 1.85
CA ALA A 55 5.47 16.66 2.75
C ALA A 55 6.96 16.61 3.19
N SER A 56 7.71 15.59 2.79
CA SER A 56 9.15 15.49 3.09
C SER A 56 9.98 16.44 2.20
N PRO A 57 11.20 16.84 2.61
CA PRO A 57 12.10 17.66 1.78
C PRO A 57 12.74 16.88 0.61
N SER A 58 12.21 15.71 0.26
CA SER A 58 12.76 14.85 -0.79
C SER A 58 12.63 15.51 -2.17
N GLN A 59 13.68 15.40 -2.98
CA GLN A 59 13.69 15.97 -4.34
C GLN A 59 12.89 15.14 -5.35
N LEU A 60 12.71 13.85 -5.08
CA LEU A 60 11.96 12.92 -5.92
C LEU A 60 10.93 12.20 -5.06
N LEU A 61 9.71 12.10 -5.60
CA LEU A 61 8.61 11.35 -5.03
C LEU A 61 8.27 10.20 -5.97
N GLY A 62 8.10 9.00 -5.42
CA GLY A 62 7.63 7.84 -6.15
C GLY A 62 6.31 7.37 -5.58
N VAL A 63 5.30 7.21 -6.44
CA VAL A 63 4.01 6.60 -6.10
C VAL A 63 3.95 5.25 -6.78
N ALA A 64 3.74 4.19 -6.00
CA ALA A 64 3.62 2.85 -6.56
C ALA A 64 2.23 2.67 -7.20
N LEU A 65 2.18 2.26 -8.47
CA LEU A 65 0.90 2.11 -9.20
C LEU A 65 -0.05 1.11 -8.51
N VAL A 66 0.48 0.12 -7.80
CA VAL A 66 -0.27 -0.86 -7.00
C VAL A 66 -1.14 -0.20 -5.93
N ASP A 67 -0.67 0.88 -5.30
CA ASP A 67 -1.42 1.62 -4.29
C ASP A 67 -2.59 2.38 -4.93
N ALA A 68 -2.36 2.91 -6.12
CA ALA A 68 -3.33 3.67 -6.91
C ALA A 68 -4.50 2.81 -7.43
N VAL A 69 -4.32 1.48 -7.52
CA VAL A 69 -5.37 0.56 -7.99
C VAL A 69 -5.89 -0.37 -6.89
N GLY A 70 -5.20 -0.44 -5.74
CA GLY A 70 -5.56 -1.29 -4.61
C GLY A 70 -5.11 -2.75 -4.77
N GLU A 71 -4.01 -3.00 -5.49
CA GLU A 71 -3.43 -4.33 -5.62
C GLU A 71 -2.95 -4.84 -4.24
N ARG A 72 -3.29 -6.08 -3.91
CA ARG A 72 -3.00 -6.69 -2.60
C ARG A 72 -1.91 -7.75 -2.66
N ARG A 73 -1.56 -8.20 -3.86
CA ARG A 73 -0.55 -9.23 -4.11
C ARG A 73 0.80 -8.56 -4.28
N VAL A 74 1.82 -9.08 -3.59
CA VAL A 74 3.19 -8.59 -3.72
C VAL A 74 3.80 -9.09 -5.03
N GLN A 75 4.60 -8.27 -5.72
CA GLN A 75 5.26 -8.73 -6.95
C GLN A 75 6.37 -9.76 -6.67
N ASN A 76 7.02 -9.63 -5.53
CA ASN A 76 8.16 -10.46 -5.14
C ASN A 76 8.08 -10.79 -3.65
N GLN A 77 8.32 -12.06 -3.33
CA GLN A 77 8.54 -12.56 -1.98
C GLN A 77 10.00 -12.97 -1.86
N PRO A 78 10.84 -12.16 -1.21
CA PRO A 78 12.22 -12.55 -0.93
C PRO A 78 12.28 -13.88 -0.18
N GLY A 79 13.25 -14.72 -0.55
CA GLY A 79 13.44 -16.04 0.04
C GLY A 79 12.62 -17.16 -0.63
N THR A 80 12.03 -16.92 -1.81
CA THR A 80 11.36 -17.96 -2.62
C THR A 80 11.92 -18.04 -4.02
N ASP A 81 11.85 -19.24 -4.61
CA ASP A 81 12.08 -19.53 -6.02
C ASP A 81 10.75 -19.97 -6.66
N LYS A 82 10.32 -21.22 -6.41
CA LYS A 82 9.11 -21.81 -7.02
C LYS A 82 7.87 -21.73 -6.13
N GLU A 83 8.03 -21.29 -4.89
CA GLU A 83 6.97 -21.25 -3.87
C GLU A 83 5.99 -20.09 -4.10
N TYR A 84 6.40 -19.07 -4.86
CA TYR A 84 5.57 -17.94 -5.23
C TYR A 84 5.86 -17.52 -6.68
N PRO A 85 4.86 -17.10 -7.48
CA PRO A 85 5.06 -16.61 -8.85
C PRO A 85 5.68 -15.20 -8.84
N ASN A 86 6.92 -15.11 -8.35
CA ASN A 86 7.71 -13.89 -8.33
C ASN A 86 7.83 -13.31 -9.74
N TRP A 87 7.65 -12.00 -9.87
CA TRP A 87 7.78 -11.26 -11.14
C TRP A 87 6.77 -11.65 -12.22
N GLN A 88 5.70 -12.33 -11.85
CA GLN A 88 4.65 -12.81 -12.75
C GLN A 88 3.26 -12.33 -12.34
N VAL A 89 3.17 -11.43 -11.36
CA VAL A 89 1.88 -10.92 -10.87
C VAL A 89 1.43 -9.75 -11.77
N PRO A 90 0.34 -9.89 -12.56
CA PRO A 90 -0.19 -8.80 -13.36
C PRO A 90 -0.89 -7.77 -12.45
N LEU A 91 -0.89 -6.50 -12.83
CA LEU A 91 -1.57 -5.44 -12.10
C LEU A 91 -3.08 -5.71 -12.05
N ALA A 92 -3.65 -5.72 -10.84
CA ALA A 92 -5.07 -5.85 -10.62
C ALA A 92 -5.61 -4.89 -9.56
N ASP A 93 -6.92 -4.69 -9.56
CA ASP A 93 -7.63 -3.94 -8.54
C ASP A 93 -7.77 -4.74 -7.23
N SER A 94 -8.37 -4.12 -6.22
CA SER A 94 -8.65 -4.75 -4.92
C SER A 94 -9.55 -6.00 -4.97
N ALA A 95 -10.26 -6.22 -6.08
CA ALA A 95 -11.06 -7.41 -6.33
C ALA A 95 -10.32 -8.48 -7.15
N GLY A 96 -9.06 -8.22 -7.53
CA GLY A 96 -8.24 -9.12 -8.33
C GLY A 96 -8.54 -9.10 -9.82
N ARG A 97 -9.27 -8.08 -10.31
CA ARG A 97 -9.52 -7.89 -11.75
C ARG A 97 -8.37 -7.11 -12.37
N ALA A 98 -7.90 -7.54 -13.55
CA ALA A 98 -6.83 -6.85 -14.26
C ALA A 98 -7.19 -5.38 -14.50
N VAL A 99 -6.21 -4.50 -14.32
CA VAL A 99 -6.33 -3.07 -14.62
C VAL A 99 -5.45 -2.77 -15.82
N LEU A 100 -6.05 -2.31 -16.92
CA LEU A 100 -5.32 -1.92 -18.12
C LEU A 100 -4.88 -0.46 -18.01
N ILE A 101 -3.91 -0.07 -18.84
CA ILE A 101 -3.40 1.31 -18.88
C ILE A 101 -4.53 2.26 -19.28
N GLU A 102 -5.37 1.84 -20.22
CA GLU A 102 -6.51 2.56 -20.75
C GLU A 102 -7.60 2.83 -19.70
N ASP A 103 -7.65 2.03 -18.63
CA ASP A 103 -8.63 2.17 -17.55
C ASP A 103 -8.20 3.22 -16.51
N LEU A 104 -6.89 3.49 -16.39
CA LEU A 104 -6.34 4.37 -15.35
C LEU A 104 -6.97 5.78 -15.32
N PRO A 105 -7.20 6.45 -16.47
CA PRO A 105 -7.82 7.78 -16.47
C PRO A 105 -9.25 7.82 -15.91
N ALA A 106 -9.94 6.68 -15.84
CA ALA A 106 -11.28 6.54 -15.26
C ALA A 106 -11.28 5.79 -13.91
N HIS A 107 -10.13 5.33 -13.44
CA HIS A 107 -10.03 4.51 -12.24
C HIS A 107 -10.10 5.39 -10.98
N ALA A 108 -11.19 5.27 -10.22
CA ALA A 108 -11.48 6.18 -9.10
C ALA A 108 -10.36 6.27 -8.05
N ARG A 109 -9.74 5.15 -7.68
CA ARG A 109 -8.61 5.14 -6.73
C ARG A 109 -7.34 5.77 -7.30
N PHE A 110 -7.15 5.66 -8.62
CA PHE A 110 -5.98 6.23 -9.28
C PHE A 110 -6.10 7.75 -9.26
N LEU A 111 -7.24 8.26 -9.72
CA LEU A 111 -7.57 9.68 -9.69
C LEU A 111 -7.54 10.25 -8.27
N GLY A 112 -8.07 9.53 -7.28
CA GLY A 112 -8.03 9.94 -5.87
C GLY A 112 -6.61 10.09 -5.35
N LEU A 113 -5.77 9.07 -5.57
CA LEU A 113 -4.38 9.09 -5.09
C LEU A 113 -3.53 10.15 -5.80
N THR A 114 -3.62 10.26 -7.13
CA THR A 114 -2.86 11.28 -7.87
C THR A 114 -3.30 12.68 -7.45
N HIS A 115 -4.61 12.92 -7.30
CA HIS A 115 -5.10 14.21 -6.82
C HIS A 115 -4.60 14.55 -5.41
N ALA A 116 -4.62 13.59 -4.49
CA ALA A 116 -4.13 13.77 -3.13
C ALA A 116 -2.64 14.17 -3.12
N VAL A 117 -1.81 13.51 -3.93
CA VAL A 117 -0.38 13.83 -4.04
C VAL A 117 -0.14 15.16 -4.74
N ASP A 118 -0.77 15.40 -5.89
CA ASP A 118 -0.59 16.63 -6.67
C ASP A 118 -1.01 17.88 -5.88
N SER A 119 -2.00 17.76 -4.98
CA SER A 119 -2.44 18.86 -4.11
C SER A 119 -1.38 19.32 -3.09
N ARG A 120 -0.25 18.61 -2.98
CA ARG A 120 0.81 18.82 -1.98
C ARG A 120 2.18 19.14 -2.57
N LEU A 121 2.32 19.06 -3.89
CA LEU A 121 3.50 19.52 -4.63
C LEU A 121 3.40 21.02 -4.92
#